data_AF-A0A7S7UPD5-F1
#
_entry.id   AF-A0A7S7UPD5-F1
#
_cell.length_a   1.000
_cell.length_b   1.000
_cell.length_c   1.000
_cell.angle_alpha   90.00
_cell.angle_beta   90.00
_cell.angle_gamma   90.00
#
_symmetry.space_group_name_H-M   'P 1'
#
loop_
_entity.id
_entity.type
_entity.pdbx_description
1 polymer ?
#
loop_
_entity_poly.entity_id
_entity_poly.type
_entity_poly.pdbx_seq_one_letter_code
_entity_poly.pdbx_strand_id
1 'polypeptide(L)'
;MTAVNILSGGAAQGLVRGLSEAFKAQTGFGIDGEFGAVGAMADKLRTSTPADLVILTQALLAKLAAEKLVVPSSIVDIGRVETALAVRNRDPEVSVKTEADLREVLRSADAIYVPDTEASTAGQHVARVLDQLGIAHEVTSRLKIFPNGATAMRELAASTATRPIGCTQATEIFATDGIALSGSLPPGCELVTMYTAGVATQAAHPKEAAALIALLTGADQRDLRQRMGFAS
;
A
#
# COMPACT_ATOMS: atom_id res chain seq x y z
N MET A 1 -23.26 11.88 -11.13
CA MET A 1 -21.96 12.01 -11.80
C MET A 1 -21.46 10.59 -12.04
N THR A 2 -21.08 10.22 -13.25
CA THR A 2 -20.64 8.84 -13.57
C THR A 2 -19.21 8.64 -13.06
N ALA A 3 -18.90 7.45 -12.54
CA ALA A 3 -17.60 7.15 -11.96
C ALA A 3 -17.15 5.73 -12.30
N VAL A 4 -15.84 5.55 -12.40
CA VAL A 4 -15.19 4.23 -12.43
C VAL A 4 -15.05 3.77 -10.99
N ASN A 5 -15.63 2.60 -10.67
CA ASN A 5 -15.51 1.99 -9.35
C ASN A 5 -14.25 1.14 -9.26
N ILE A 6 -13.45 1.34 -8.22
CA ILE A 6 -12.19 0.62 -8.05
C ILE A 6 -12.13 -0.17 -6.74
N LEU A 7 -11.43 -1.31 -6.79
CA LEU A 7 -10.97 -2.03 -5.59
C LEU A 7 -9.44 -2.01 -5.60
N SER A 8 -8.85 -1.26 -4.67
CA SER A 8 -7.42 -0.96 -4.69
C SER A 8 -6.73 -1.27 -3.38
N GLY A 9 -5.50 -1.78 -3.46
CA GLY A 9 -4.58 -1.78 -2.33
C GLY A 9 -4.29 -0.35 -1.86
N GLY A 10 -4.16 -0.17 -0.55
CA GLY A 10 -3.89 1.13 0.08
C GLY A 10 -2.69 1.86 -0.50
N ALA A 11 -1.61 1.15 -0.86
CA ALA A 11 -0.40 1.74 -1.44
C ALA A 11 -0.63 2.55 -2.72
N ALA A 12 -1.64 2.24 -3.52
CA ALA A 12 -1.92 2.97 -4.75
C ALA A 12 -2.82 4.20 -4.53
N GLN A 13 -3.38 4.38 -3.33
CA GLN A 13 -4.38 5.40 -3.05
C GLN A 13 -3.90 6.81 -3.35
N GLY A 14 -2.70 7.17 -2.89
CA GLY A 14 -2.13 8.49 -3.12
C GLY A 14 -1.99 8.80 -4.62
N LEU A 15 -1.46 7.85 -5.39
CA LEU A 15 -1.29 7.99 -6.84
C LEU A 15 -2.62 8.12 -7.57
N VAL A 16 -3.60 7.26 -7.26
CA VAL A 16 -4.93 7.30 -7.88
C VAL A 16 -5.59 8.65 -7.60
N ARG A 17 -5.56 9.12 -6.36
CA ARG A 17 -6.15 10.42 -5.99
C ARG A 17 -5.44 11.60 -6.66
N GLY A 18 -4.12 11.53 -6.82
CA GLY A 18 -3.33 12.53 -7.53
C GLY A 18 -3.70 12.67 -9.01
N LEU A 19 -4.31 11.64 -9.61
CA LEU A 19 -4.71 11.61 -11.02
C LEU A 19 -6.19 11.91 -11.25
N SER A 20 -7.00 12.10 -10.21
CA SER A 20 -8.46 12.27 -10.33
C SER A 20 -8.88 13.41 -11.27
N GLU A 21 -8.25 14.57 -11.17
CA GLU A 21 -8.59 15.73 -12.03
C GLU A 21 -8.21 15.49 -13.49
N ALA A 22 -7.03 14.91 -13.74
CA ALA A 22 -6.59 14.56 -15.09
C ALA A 22 -7.51 13.51 -15.72
N PHE A 23 -7.87 12.48 -14.95
CA PHE A 23 -8.80 11.43 -15.37
C PHE A 23 -10.18 12.00 -15.72
N LYS A 24 -10.71 12.88 -14.87
CA LYS A 24 -12.00 13.54 -15.10
C LYS A 24 -11.98 14.45 -16.32
N ALA A 25 -10.90 15.20 -16.53
CA ALA A 25 -10.73 16.03 -17.72
C ALA A 25 -10.67 15.18 -19.01
N GLN A 26 -10.02 14.02 -18.96
CA GLN A 26 -9.87 13.13 -20.12
C GLN A 26 -11.15 12.36 -20.48
N THR A 27 -11.91 11.91 -19.47
CA THR A 27 -13.00 10.94 -19.67
C THR A 27 -14.38 11.48 -19.34
N GLY A 28 -14.47 12.55 -18.53
CA GLY A 28 -15.72 13.02 -17.93
C GLY A 28 -16.17 12.21 -16.70
N PHE A 29 -15.42 11.17 -16.29
CA PHE A 29 -15.75 10.30 -15.16
C PHE A 29 -15.01 10.70 -13.88
N GLY A 30 -15.66 10.50 -12.73
CA GLY A 30 -14.97 10.46 -11.45
C GLY A 30 -14.29 9.11 -11.20
N ILE A 31 -13.49 9.04 -10.15
CA ILE A 31 -12.97 7.79 -9.58
C ILE A 31 -13.65 7.61 -8.23
N ASP A 32 -14.31 6.47 -8.03
CA ASP A 32 -14.93 6.08 -6.76
C ASP A 32 -14.50 4.65 -6.39
N GLY A 33 -14.81 4.21 -5.18
CA GLY A 33 -14.56 2.85 -4.71
C GLY A 33 -13.71 2.82 -3.45
N GLU A 34 -13.03 1.69 -3.26
CA GLU A 34 -12.44 1.34 -1.97
C GLU A 34 -10.93 1.11 -2.03
N PHE A 35 -10.28 1.54 -0.96
CA PHE A 35 -8.86 1.32 -0.72
C PHE A 35 -8.68 0.55 0.59
N GLY A 36 -7.86 -0.50 0.55
CA GLY A 36 -7.62 -1.30 1.76
C GLY A 36 -6.51 -2.32 1.61
N ALA A 37 -6.50 -3.29 2.54
CA ALA A 37 -5.61 -4.42 2.46
C ALA A 37 -5.89 -5.23 1.19
N VAL A 38 -4.83 -5.65 0.47
CA VAL A 38 -4.98 -6.29 -0.84
C VAL A 38 -5.75 -7.60 -0.78
N GLY A 39 -5.64 -8.37 0.32
CA GLY A 39 -6.41 -9.59 0.52
C GLY A 39 -7.91 -9.28 0.61
N ALA A 40 -8.28 -8.29 1.43
CA ALA A 40 -9.67 -7.86 1.58
C ALA A 40 -10.28 -7.35 0.26
N MET A 41 -9.51 -6.61 -0.55
CA MET A 41 -9.98 -6.14 -1.85
C MET A 41 -10.16 -7.27 -2.87
N ALA A 42 -9.25 -8.26 -2.87
CA ALA A 42 -9.40 -9.45 -3.69
C ALA A 42 -10.66 -10.25 -3.30
N ASP A 43 -10.92 -10.40 -2.00
CA ASP A 43 -12.09 -11.11 -1.49
C ASP A 43 -13.39 -10.38 -1.84
N LYS A 44 -13.40 -9.06 -1.80
CA LYS A 44 -14.53 -8.25 -2.28
C LYS A 44 -14.85 -8.50 -3.75
N LEU A 45 -13.82 -8.59 -4.60
CA LEU A 45 -14.03 -8.92 -6.01
C LEU A 45 -14.61 -10.33 -6.18
N ARG A 46 -14.09 -11.32 -5.42
CA ARG A 46 -14.60 -12.69 -5.42
C ARG A 46 -16.06 -12.79 -4.95
N THR A 47 -16.45 -11.97 -3.98
CA THR A 47 -17.83 -11.89 -3.50
C THR A 47 -18.71 -10.97 -4.35
N SER A 48 -18.26 -10.62 -5.56
CA SER A 48 -19.01 -9.86 -6.56
C SER A 48 -19.34 -8.42 -6.16
N THR A 49 -18.49 -7.79 -5.35
CA THR A 49 -18.52 -6.33 -5.17
C THR A 49 -18.29 -5.67 -6.53
N PRO A 50 -19.17 -4.75 -6.99
CA PRO A 50 -19.01 -4.09 -8.27
C PRO A 50 -17.68 -3.32 -8.35
N ALA A 51 -16.91 -3.60 -9.39
CA ALA A 51 -15.65 -2.91 -9.68
C ALA A 51 -15.41 -2.91 -11.19
N ASP A 52 -14.90 -1.80 -11.69
CA ASP A 52 -14.43 -1.64 -13.07
C ASP A 52 -12.91 -1.92 -13.16
N LEU A 53 -12.17 -1.49 -12.13
CA LEU A 53 -10.72 -1.61 -12.05
C LEU A 53 -10.30 -2.23 -10.71
N VAL A 54 -9.26 -3.06 -10.77
CA VAL A 54 -8.65 -3.68 -9.59
C VAL A 54 -7.16 -3.35 -9.58
N ILE A 55 -6.65 -2.86 -8.44
CA ILE A 55 -5.23 -2.53 -8.27
C ILE A 55 -4.70 -3.25 -7.04
N LEU A 56 -3.91 -4.31 -7.21
CA LEU A 56 -3.37 -5.10 -6.09
C LEU A 56 -1.92 -5.50 -6.40
N THR A 57 -1.38 -6.44 -5.63
CA THR A 57 -0.09 -7.06 -5.95
C THR A 57 -0.18 -7.83 -7.27
N GLN A 58 0.90 -7.86 -8.05
CA GLN A 58 1.01 -8.65 -9.28
C GLN A 58 0.56 -10.12 -9.10
N ALA A 59 0.95 -10.75 -7.99
CA ALA A 59 0.58 -12.13 -7.68
C ALA A 59 -0.93 -12.33 -7.46
N LEU A 60 -1.59 -11.39 -6.77
CA LEU A 60 -3.05 -11.43 -6.60
C LEU A 60 -3.78 -11.15 -7.91
N LEU A 61 -3.32 -10.18 -8.72
CA LEU A 61 -3.89 -9.91 -10.04
C LEU A 61 -3.81 -11.15 -10.94
N ALA A 62 -2.67 -11.84 -10.96
CA ALA A 62 -2.51 -13.08 -11.72
C ALA A 62 -3.46 -14.19 -11.25
N LYS A 63 -3.67 -14.35 -9.93
CA LYS A 63 -4.65 -15.30 -9.37
C LYS A 63 -6.08 -14.95 -9.79
N LEU A 64 -6.48 -13.69 -9.65
CA LEU A 64 -7.82 -13.23 -10.04
C LEU A 64 -8.08 -13.37 -11.54
N ALA A 65 -7.04 -13.25 -12.37
CA ALA A 65 -7.12 -13.51 -13.80
C ALA A 65 -7.33 -15.01 -14.10
N ALA A 66 -6.62 -15.91 -13.40
CA ALA A 66 -6.84 -17.36 -13.48
C ALA A 66 -8.26 -17.75 -13.00
N GLU A 67 -8.79 -17.02 -12.02
CA GLU A 67 -10.17 -17.13 -11.53
C GLU A 67 -11.21 -16.50 -12.49
N LYS A 68 -10.78 -15.91 -13.61
CA LYS A 68 -11.61 -15.21 -14.62
C LYS A 68 -12.33 -13.95 -14.10
N LEU A 69 -11.88 -13.39 -12.99
CA LEU A 69 -12.42 -12.16 -12.40
C LEU A 69 -11.75 -10.89 -12.95
N VAL A 70 -10.57 -11.02 -13.54
CA VAL A 70 -9.82 -9.94 -14.19
C VAL A 70 -9.48 -10.32 -15.63
N VAL A 71 -9.58 -9.36 -16.55
CA VAL A 71 -9.24 -9.56 -17.98
C VAL A 71 -7.72 -9.64 -18.15
N PRO A 72 -7.14 -10.78 -18.56
CA PRO A 72 -5.68 -10.97 -18.57
C PRO A 72 -4.92 -9.97 -19.46
N SER A 73 -5.48 -9.60 -20.61
CA SER A 73 -4.87 -8.66 -21.55
C SER A 73 -4.86 -7.21 -21.07
N SER A 74 -5.55 -6.91 -19.96
CA SER A 74 -5.59 -5.57 -19.36
C SER A 74 -4.58 -5.37 -18.23
N ILE A 75 -3.83 -6.42 -17.86
CA ILE A 75 -2.94 -6.40 -16.70
C ILE A 75 -1.68 -5.60 -17.03
N VAL A 76 -1.43 -4.54 -16.26
CA VAL A 76 -0.25 -3.68 -16.43
C VAL A 76 0.34 -3.31 -15.08
N ASP A 77 1.65 -3.43 -14.97
CA ASP A 77 2.39 -3.05 -13.77
C ASP A 77 2.46 -1.52 -13.62
N ILE A 78 2.11 -1.03 -12.42
CA ILE A 78 2.16 0.39 -12.06
C ILE A 78 3.55 0.75 -11.55
N GLY A 79 4.08 -0.07 -10.66
CA GLY A 79 5.37 0.18 -10.05
C GLY A 79 5.59 -0.58 -8.75
N ARG A 80 6.83 -0.49 -8.28
CA ARG A 80 7.30 -1.20 -7.09
C ARG A 80 7.13 -0.32 -5.86
N VAL A 81 6.72 -0.91 -4.74
CA VAL A 81 6.55 -0.23 -3.47
C VAL A 81 7.29 -0.98 -2.38
N GLU A 82 8.13 -0.28 -1.64
CA GLU A 82 8.94 -0.86 -0.56
C GLU A 82 8.19 -0.82 0.78
N THR A 83 8.43 -1.80 1.64
CA THR A 83 8.09 -1.71 3.07
C THR A 83 9.19 -0.94 3.79
N ALA A 84 8.80 0.03 4.61
CA ALA A 84 9.69 0.98 5.24
C ALA A 84 9.24 1.38 6.65
N LEU A 85 10.18 1.95 7.40
CA LEU A 85 9.94 2.50 8.72
C LEU A 85 9.45 3.94 8.63
N ALA A 86 8.56 4.30 9.56
CA ALA A 86 8.03 5.64 9.72
C ALA A 86 8.25 6.15 11.13
N VAL A 87 8.51 7.46 11.25
CA VAL A 87 8.54 8.19 12.52
C VAL A 87 7.62 9.39 12.42
N ARG A 88 7.21 9.98 13.55
CA ARG A 88 6.54 11.30 13.51
C ARG A 88 7.54 12.35 13.04
N ASN A 89 7.10 13.39 12.34
CA ASN A 89 7.98 14.48 11.88
C ASN A 89 8.75 15.19 13.02
N ARG A 90 8.25 15.07 14.25
CA ARG A 90 8.87 15.64 15.46
C ARG A 90 9.87 14.70 16.15
N ASP A 91 9.89 13.43 15.77
CA ASP A 91 10.79 12.43 16.34
C ASP A 91 12.05 12.29 15.47
N PRO A 92 13.20 11.90 16.05
CA PRO A 92 14.40 11.65 15.26
C PRO A 92 14.19 10.46 14.30
N GLU A 93 14.73 10.59 13.09
CA GLU A 93 14.83 9.47 12.15
C GLU A 93 15.68 8.33 12.75
N VAL A 94 15.23 7.10 12.52
CA VAL A 94 15.99 5.88 12.82
C VAL A 94 16.71 5.40 11.56
N SER A 95 18.00 5.13 11.69
CA SER A 95 18.79 4.51 10.62
C SER A 95 18.97 3.03 10.92
N VAL A 96 18.56 2.18 9.97
CA VAL A 96 18.63 0.72 10.09
C VAL A 96 19.39 0.19 8.89
N LYS A 97 20.57 -0.42 9.13
CA LYS A 97 21.43 -0.96 8.07
C LYS A 97 21.55 -2.47 8.11
N THR A 98 21.26 -3.07 9.26
CA THR A 98 21.36 -4.50 9.51
C THR A 98 20.14 -5.04 10.24
N GLU A 99 19.94 -6.35 10.22
CA GLU A 99 18.91 -7.03 11.03
C GLU A 99 19.06 -6.73 12.53
N ALA A 100 20.30 -6.61 13.03
CA ALA A 100 20.56 -6.27 14.42
C ALA A 100 20.10 -4.85 14.76
N ASP A 101 20.33 -3.87 13.87
CA ASP A 101 19.82 -2.51 14.04
C ASP A 101 18.30 -2.50 14.05
N LEU A 102 17.66 -3.23 13.13
CA LEU A 102 16.20 -3.31 13.04
C LEU A 102 15.62 -3.89 14.32
N ARG A 103 16.22 -4.99 14.80
CA ARG A 103 15.82 -5.64 16.05
C ARG A 103 15.88 -4.65 17.21
N GLU A 104 16.97 -3.92 17.37
CA GLU A 104 17.13 -2.97 18.47
C GLU A 104 16.14 -1.81 18.38
N VAL A 105 15.96 -1.24 17.18
CA VAL A 105 14.99 -0.16 16.95
C VAL A 105 13.58 -0.60 17.33
N LEU A 106 13.12 -1.76 16.85
CA LEU A 106 11.78 -2.29 17.16
C LEU A 106 11.64 -2.66 18.64
N ARG A 107 12.68 -3.22 19.27
CA ARG A 107 12.67 -3.50 20.72
C ARG A 107 12.66 -2.26 21.58
N SER A 108 13.24 -1.15 21.12
CA SER A 108 13.29 0.11 21.87
C SER A 108 11.97 0.91 21.80
N ALA A 109 11.18 0.71 20.75
CA ALA A 109 9.93 1.44 20.52
C ALA A 109 8.87 1.09 21.57
N ASP A 110 8.15 2.08 22.11
CA ASP A 110 7.09 1.83 23.10
C ASP A 110 5.71 1.58 22.47
N ALA A 111 5.57 1.85 21.17
CA ALA A 111 4.43 1.47 20.34
C ALA A 111 4.87 1.24 18.89
N ILE A 112 4.38 0.17 18.25
CA ILE A 112 4.74 -0.20 16.88
C ILE A 112 3.48 -0.26 16.02
N TYR A 113 3.30 0.71 15.14
CA TYR A 113 2.11 0.89 14.31
C TYR A 113 2.25 0.16 12.98
N VAL A 114 1.39 -0.82 12.74
CA VAL A 114 1.46 -1.69 11.56
C VAL A 114 0.07 -1.92 10.97
N PRO A 115 -0.03 -2.17 9.66
CA PRO A 115 -1.27 -2.63 9.07
C PRO A 115 -1.55 -4.09 9.45
N ASP A 116 -2.74 -4.55 9.09
CA ASP A 116 -3.25 -5.89 9.40
C ASP A 116 -2.24 -6.98 9.03
N THR A 117 -1.83 -7.77 10.03
CA THR A 117 -0.76 -8.74 9.91
C THR A 117 -1.14 -10.00 9.13
N GLU A 118 -2.41 -10.15 8.78
CA GLU A 118 -2.94 -11.32 8.07
C GLU A 118 -3.47 -10.96 6.68
N ALA A 119 -4.07 -9.79 6.50
CA ALA A 119 -4.73 -9.38 5.27
C ALA A 119 -3.91 -8.42 4.40
N SER A 120 -2.92 -7.72 4.98
CA SER A 120 -2.13 -6.70 4.28
C SER A 120 -0.73 -7.19 3.92
N THR A 121 -0.21 -6.76 2.76
CA THR A 121 1.12 -7.15 2.29
C THR A 121 2.23 -6.75 3.26
N ALA A 122 2.23 -5.49 3.71
CA ALA A 122 3.23 -5.02 4.66
C ALA A 122 3.06 -5.66 6.05
N GLY A 123 1.82 -5.86 6.52
CA GLY A 123 1.58 -6.44 7.84
C GLY A 123 2.03 -7.90 7.91
N GLN A 124 1.70 -8.72 6.90
CA GLN A 124 2.20 -10.09 6.79
C GLN A 124 3.72 -10.15 6.80
N HIS A 125 4.36 -9.20 6.11
CA HIS A 125 5.82 -9.12 6.07
C HIS A 125 6.41 -8.71 7.41
N VAL A 126 5.84 -7.70 8.08
CA VAL A 126 6.29 -7.27 9.40
C VAL A 126 6.15 -8.41 10.41
N ALA A 127 5.04 -9.15 10.40
CA ALA A 127 4.88 -10.31 11.28
C ALA A 127 6.00 -11.34 11.07
N ARG A 128 6.30 -11.71 9.81
CA ARG A 128 7.41 -12.61 9.48
C ARG A 128 8.77 -12.07 9.94
N VAL A 129 9.02 -10.77 9.75
CA VAL A 129 10.27 -10.13 10.17
C VAL A 129 10.40 -10.17 11.70
N LEU A 130 9.32 -9.91 12.45
CA LEU A 130 9.35 -10.00 13.92
C LEU A 130 9.68 -11.41 14.41
N ASP A 131 9.18 -12.45 13.73
CA ASP A 131 9.53 -13.84 13.99
C ASP A 131 10.99 -14.15 13.64
N GLN A 132 11.46 -13.72 12.46
CA GLN A 132 12.85 -13.88 12.01
C GLN A 132 13.85 -13.23 12.98
N LEU A 133 13.52 -12.05 13.51
CA LEU A 133 14.33 -11.32 14.48
C LEU A 133 14.24 -11.91 15.91
N GLY A 134 13.34 -12.87 16.14
CA GLY A 134 13.13 -13.52 17.44
C GLY A 134 12.54 -12.58 18.51
N ILE A 135 11.77 -11.57 18.11
CA ILE A 135 11.21 -10.55 19.02
C ILE A 135 9.68 -10.47 19.00
N ALA A 136 9.00 -11.29 18.19
CA ALA A 136 7.55 -11.26 18.07
C ALA A 136 6.83 -11.27 19.43
N HIS A 137 7.15 -12.23 20.30
CA HIS A 137 6.58 -12.31 21.65
C HIS A 137 6.92 -11.08 22.52
N GLU A 138 8.14 -10.55 22.41
CA GLU A 138 8.61 -9.41 23.20
C GLU A 138 7.90 -8.10 22.85
N VAL A 139 7.56 -7.90 21.57
CA VAL A 139 6.92 -6.67 21.11
C VAL A 139 5.40 -6.77 21.01
N THR A 140 4.81 -7.95 21.19
CA THR A 140 3.38 -8.21 20.97
C THR A 140 2.48 -7.21 21.71
N SER A 141 2.76 -6.89 22.98
CA SER A 141 1.96 -5.95 23.77
C SER A 141 2.05 -4.49 23.29
N ARG A 142 3.05 -4.16 22.47
CA ARG A 142 3.31 -2.83 21.91
C ARG A 142 2.86 -2.70 20.45
N LEU A 143 2.51 -3.80 19.79
CA LEU A 143 1.95 -3.76 18.44
C LEU A 143 0.58 -3.08 18.43
N LYS A 144 0.44 -2.09 17.56
CA LYS A 144 -0.79 -1.36 17.26
C LYS A 144 -1.17 -1.72 15.83
N ILE A 145 -2.02 -2.73 15.68
CA ILE A 145 -2.44 -3.29 14.40
C ILE A 145 -3.70 -2.58 13.92
N PHE A 146 -3.70 -2.11 12.67
CA PHE A 146 -4.83 -1.39 12.05
C PHE A 146 -5.24 -2.02 10.73
N PRO A 147 -6.45 -1.75 10.21
CA PRO A 147 -6.94 -2.41 8.98
C PRO A 147 -6.09 -2.21 7.72
N ASN A 148 -5.31 -1.12 7.63
CA ASN A 148 -4.42 -0.80 6.52
C ASN A 148 -3.33 0.18 6.96
N GLY A 149 -2.31 0.40 6.11
CA GLY A 149 -1.14 1.17 6.48
C GLY A 149 -1.45 2.66 6.56
N ALA A 150 -2.30 3.19 5.68
CA ALA A 150 -2.79 4.56 5.77
C ALA A 150 -3.46 4.85 7.13
N THR A 151 -4.20 3.89 7.70
CA THR A 151 -4.79 4.05 9.04
C THR A 151 -3.72 3.93 10.12
N ALA A 152 -2.81 2.94 10.03
CA ALA A 152 -1.70 2.82 10.96
C ALA A 152 -0.83 4.09 11.04
N MET A 153 -0.57 4.73 9.89
CA MET A 153 0.23 5.94 9.77
C MET A 153 -0.48 7.18 10.35
N ARG A 154 -1.80 7.32 10.13
CA ARG A 154 -2.58 8.39 10.78
C ARG A 154 -2.57 8.26 12.30
N GLU A 155 -2.68 7.03 12.80
CA GLU A 155 -2.67 6.74 14.24
C GLU A 155 -1.26 6.92 14.85
N LEU A 156 -0.21 6.62 14.09
CA LEU A 156 1.17 6.98 14.45
C LEU A 156 1.33 8.50 14.57
N ALA A 157 0.83 9.26 13.59
CA ALA A 157 0.91 10.74 13.59
C ALA A 157 0.26 11.34 14.84
N ALA A 158 -0.88 10.77 15.27
CA ALA A 158 -1.63 11.20 16.45
C ALA A 158 -1.08 10.64 17.77
N SER A 159 -0.13 9.70 17.73
CA SER A 159 0.36 9.00 18.92
C SER A 159 0.94 9.95 19.97
N THR A 160 0.63 9.69 21.24
CA THR A 160 1.23 10.34 22.41
C THR A 160 2.34 9.51 23.04
N ALA A 161 2.68 8.35 22.47
CA ALA A 161 3.76 7.52 22.96
C ALA A 161 5.12 8.25 22.88
N THR A 162 6.07 7.82 23.70
CA THR A 162 7.38 8.47 23.87
C THR A 162 8.28 8.16 22.68
N ARG A 163 8.27 6.92 22.20
CA ARG A 163 9.12 6.42 21.09
C ARG A 163 8.30 5.52 20.16
N PRO A 164 7.24 6.03 19.52
CA PRO A 164 6.47 5.23 18.59
C PRO A 164 7.24 5.07 17.28
N ILE A 165 6.99 3.96 16.59
CA ILE A 165 7.48 3.71 15.24
C ILE A 165 6.37 3.11 14.40
N GLY A 166 6.36 3.40 13.10
CA GLY A 166 5.50 2.76 12.11
C GLY A 166 6.28 1.85 11.19
N CYS A 167 5.62 0.83 10.65
CA CYS A 167 6.16 0.04 9.56
C CYS A 167 5.06 -0.34 8.57
N THR A 168 5.12 0.19 7.34
CA THR A 168 4.18 -0.11 6.26
C THR A 168 4.79 0.21 4.89
N GLN A 169 4.00 0.20 3.83
CA GLN A 169 4.42 0.58 2.50
C GLN A 169 4.79 2.07 2.41
N ALA A 170 5.92 2.38 1.76
CA ALA A 170 6.47 3.73 1.64
C ALA A 170 5.45 4.74 1.10
N THR A 171 4.62 4.34 0.14
CA THR A 171 3.59 5.22 -0.45
C THR A 171 2.54 5.67 0.57
N GLU A 172 2.17 4.83 1.54
CA GLU A 172 1.24 5.20 2.61
C GLU A 172 1.89 6.13 3.63
N ILE A 173 3.20 6.02 3.82
CA ILE A 173 3.99 6.93 4.66
C ILE A 173 4.04 8.32 4.00
N PHE A 174 4.42 8.39 2.72
CA PHE A 174 4.48 9.64 1.95
C PHE A 174 3.12 10.35 1.87
N ALA A 175 2.02 9.59 1.82
CA ALA A 175 0.68 10.16 1.72
C ALA A 175 0.10 10.63 3.07
N THR A 176 0.80 10.45 4.19
CA THR A 176 0.29 10.78 5.52
C THR A 176 1.01 11.99 6.11
N ASP A 177 0.25 13.04 6.42
CA ASP A 177 0.78 14.22 7.09
C ASP A 177 1.22 13.92 8.53
N GLY A 178 2.29 14.59 8.97
CA GLY A 178 2.78 14.52 10.35
C GLY A 178 3.73 13.35 10.63
N ILE A 179 4.03 12.52 9.64
CA ILE A 179 5.05 11.46 9.71
C ILE A 179 6.08 11.60 8.58
N ALA A 180 7.25 11.00 8.80
CA ALA A 180 8.37 10.95 7.86
C ALA A 180 8.77 9.51 7.58
N LEU A 181 9.20 9.26 6.35
CA LEU A 181 9.88 8.04 5.96
C LEU A 181 11.27 8.03 6.60
N SER A 182 11.52 7.04 7.45
CA SER A 182 12.81 6.90 8.14
C SER A 182 13.79 5.98 7.41
N GLY A 183 13.33 5.25 6.39
CA GLY A 183 14.15 4.37 5.55
C GLY A 183 13.52 3.00 5.33
N SER A 184 13.95 2.34 4.26
CA SER A 184 13.54 0.98 3.92
C SER A 184 14.12 -0.03 4.91
N LEU A 185 13.50 -1.20 4.99
CA LEU A 185 14.04 -2.30 5.80
C LEU A 185 15.41 -2.77 5.26
N PRO A 186 16.33 -3.21 6.14
CA PRO A 186 17.70 -3.55 5.76
C PRO A 186 17.75 -4.88 4.97
N PRO A 187 18.89 -5.17 4.29
CA PRO A 187 19.15 -6.44 3.62
C PRO A 187 18.80 -7.65 4.48
N GLY A 188 18.02 -8.60 3.92
CA GLY A 188 17.48 -9.77 4.61
C GLY A 188 16.10 -9.55 5.25
N CYS A 189 15.64 -8.30 5.36
CA CYS A 189 14.34 -7.92 5.93
C CYS A 189 13.50 -7.07 4.96
N GLU A 190 14.01 -6.71 3.78
CA GLU A 190 13.30 -5.92 2.79
C GLU A 190 12.08 -6.64 2.19
N LEU A 191 11.10 -5.84 1.78
CA LEU A 191 10.07 -6.28 0.86
C LEU A 191 9.83 -5.18 -0.16
N VAL A 192 9.88 -5.56 -1.43
CA VAL A 192 9.48 -4.70 -2.53
C VAL A 192 8.38 -5.39 -3.32
N THR A 193 7.21 -4.78 -3.37
CA THR A 193 6.00 -5.35 -3.95
C THR A 193 5.67 -4.65 -5.26
N MET A 194 5.49 -5.41 -6.34
CA MET A 194 4.93 -4.87 -7.59
C MET A 194 3.42 -4.68 -7.44
N TYR A 195 2.96 -3.45 -7.62
CA TYR A 195 1.55 -3.12 -7.75
C TYR A 195 1.15 -3.08 -9.21
N THR A 196 0.02 -3.71 -9.51
CA THR A 196 -0.45 -4.00 -10.86
C THR A 196 -1.93 -3.69 -10.94
N ALA A 197 -2.35 -3.10 -12.05
CA ALA A 197 -3.75 -2.82 -12.36
C ALA A 197 -4.31 -3.83 -13.35
N GLY A 198 -5.62 -4.07 -13.30
CA GLY A 198 -6.34 -4.84 -14.31
C GLY A 198 -7.83 -4.52 -14.31
N VAL A 199 -8.46 -4.58 -15.48
CA VAL A 199 -9.90 -4.38 -15.65
C VAL A 199 -10.65 -5.62 -15.17
N ALA A 200 -11.66 -5.42 -14.33
CA ALA A 200 -12.52 -6.50 -13.88
C ALA A 200 -13.35 -7.06 -15.04
N THR A 201 -13.59 -8.37 -15.09
CA THR A 201 -14.36 -9.00 -16.17
C THR A 201 -15.81 -8.49 -16.25
N GLN A 202 -16.38 -8.07 -15.12
CA GLN A 202 -17.74 -7.54 -14.99
C GLN A 202 -17.79 -6.01 -14.95
N ALA A 203 -16.75 -5.32 -15.43
CA ALA A 203 -16.71 -3.86 -15.46
C ALA A 203 -17.89 -3.28 -16.25
N ALA A 204 -18.58 -2.29 -15.66
CA ALA A 204 -19.59 -1.49 -16.33
C ALA A 204 -18.95 -0.44 -17.26
N HIS A 205 -17.74 0.01 -16.92
CA HIS A 205 -16.99 1.06 -17.60
C HIS A 205 -15.57 0.60 -17.99
N PRO A 206 -15.42 -0.47 -18.81
CA PRO A 206 -14.11 -1.06 -19.11
C PRO A 206 -13.19 -0.14 -19.92
N LYS A 207 -13.74 0.77 -20.72
CA LYS A 207 -12.95 1.73 -21.51
C LYS A 207 -12.33 2.79 -20.61
N GLU A 208 -13.10 3.30 -19.67
CA GLU A 208 -12.69 4.30 -18.70
C GLU A 208 -11.72 3.69 -17.67
N ALA A 209 -11.94 2.44 -17.25
CA ALA A 209 -10.98 1.69 -16.45
C ALA A 209 -9.63 1.52 -17.18
N ALA A 210 -9.64 1.17 -18.48
CA ALA A 210 -8.42 1.09 -19.28
C ALA A 210 -7.72 2.45 -19.44
N ALA A 211 -8.48 3.56 -19.56
CA ALA A 211 -7.92 4.90 -19.58
C ALA A 211 -7.23 5.27 -18.25
N LEU A 212 -7.80 4.86 -17.11
CA LEU A 212 -7.15 5.03 -15.81
C LEU A 212 -5.87 4.22 -15.69
N ILE A 213 -5.83 2.98 -16.21
CA ILE A 213 -4.58 2.19 -16.29
C ILE A 213 -3.52 2.94 -17.11
N ALA A 214 -3.90 3.48 -18.27
CA ALA A 214 -2.99 4.23 -19.12
C ALA A 214 -2.41 5.47 -18.41
N LEU A 215 -3.22 6.20 -17.63
CA LEU A 215 -2.73 7.31 -16.80
C LEU A 215 -1.78 6.81 -15.70
N LEU A 216 -2.16 5.79 -14.94
CA LEU A 216 -1.35 5.26 -13.82
C LEU A 216 0.04 4.79 -14.28
N THR A 217 0.13 4.30 -15.51
CA THR A 217 1.32 3.67 -16.09
C THR A 217 2.04 4.55 -17.12
N GLY A 218 1.50 5.74 -17.42
CA GLY A 218 2.05 6.68 -18.38
C GLY A 218 3.50 7.06 -18.06
N ALA A 219 4.32 7.20 -19.10
CA ALA A 219 5.73 7.58 -18.94
C ALA A 219 5.90 8.99 -18.36
N ASP A 220 4.98 9.89 -18.72
CA ASP A 220 4.83 11.25 -18.21
C ASP A 220 4.44 11.30 -16.72
N GLN A 221 3.90 10.21 -16.17
CA GLN A 221 3.53 10.10 -14.75
C GLN A 221 4.64 9.50 -13.87
N ARG A 222 5.85 9.28 -14.41
CA ARG A 222 6.99 8.72 -13.64
C ARG A 222 7.32 9.57 -12.42
N ASP A 223 7.43 10.88 -12.59
CA ASP A 223 7.78 11.79 -11.50
C ASP A 223 6.69 11.81 -10.42
N LEU A 224 5.42 11.72 -10.82
CA LEU A 224 4.32 11.60 -9.88
C LEU A 224 4.41 10.29 -9.09
N ARG A 225 4.63 9.16 -9.76
CA ARG A 225 4.83 7.86 -9.09
C ARG A 225 5.94 7.93 -8.04
N GLN A 226 7.08 8.52 -8.38
CA GLN A 226 8.20 8.69 -7.46
C GLN A 226 7.83 9.59 -6.27
N ARG A 227 7.18 10.75 -6.52
CA ARG A 227 6.72 11.64 -5.44
C ARG A 227 5.69 10.98 -4.52
N MET A 228 4.90 10.03 -5.04
CA MET A 228 3.93 9.27 -4.26
C MET A 228 4.54 8.04 -3.57
N GLY A 229 5.86 7.80 -3.70
CA GLY A 229 6.58 6.74 -2.99
C GLY A 229 6.74 5.42 -3.74
N PHE A 230 6.43 5.37 -5.03
CA PHE A 230 6.82 4.23 -5.87
C PHE A 230 8.31 4.31 -6.18
N ALA A 231 9.00 3.17 -6.13
CA ALA A 231 10.41 3.06 -6.47
C ALA A 231 10.64 3.40 -7.96
N SER A 232 11.82 3.97 -8.23
CA SER A 232 12.25 4.50 -9.54
C SER A 232 12.50 3.43 -10.60
#